data_AF-A0A0F9SDC0-F1
#
_entry.id   AF-A0A0F9SDC0-F1
#
_cell.length_a   1.000
_cell.length_b   1.000
_cell.length_c   1.000
_cell.angle_alpha   90.00
_cell.angle_beta   90.00
_cell.angle_gamma   90.00
#
_symmetry.space_group_name_H-M   'P 1'
#
loop_
_entity.id
_entity.type
_entity.pdbx_description
1 polymer ?
#
loop_
_entity_poly.entity_id
_entity_poly.type
_entity_poly.pdbx_seq_one_letter_code
_entity_poly.pdbx_strand_id
1 'polypeptide(L)' 'MGVDAKYGKVETEKKPIPDDEPVFLVRAQDALSGPIVRDYAILYLSVTNDRPGFNRIIDVAEQMDRWPTKKVPD' A
#
# COMPACT_ATOMS: atom_id res chain seq x y z
N MET A 1 -16.42 -4.14 3.63
CA MET A 1 -15.63 -2.96 4.05
C MET A 1 -14.46 -3.50 4.85
N GLY A 2 -13.21 -3.18 4.51
CA GLY A 2 -12.05 -3.82 5.15
C GLY A 2 -11.98 -3.50 6.65
N VAL A 3 -11.86 -4.52 7.49
CA VAL A 3 -11.64 -4.38 8.93
C VAL A 3 -10.23 -4.88 9.25
N ASP A 4 -9.40 -4.00 9.78
CA ASP A 4 -8.09 -4.34 10.30
C ASP A 4 -8.17 -4.62 11.80
N ALA A 5 -7.48 -5.66 12.26
CA ALA A 5 -7.52 -6.10 13.66
C ALA A 5 -6.98 -5.04 14.66
N LYS A 6 -6.06 -4.18 14.22
CA LYS A 6 -5.41 -3.13 15.03
C LYS A 6 -6.06 -1.77 14.86
N TYR A 7 -6.51 -1.44 13.64
CA TYR A 7 -7.00 -0.11 13.27
C TYR A 7 -8.52 -0.01 13.10
N GLY A 8 -9.23 -1.14 13.14
CA GLY A 8 -10.67 -1.17 12.98
C GLY A 8 -11.08 -0.91 11.54
N LYS A 9 -12.06 -0.02 11.35
CA LYS A 9 -12.65 0.23 10.04
C LYS A 9 -11.70 1.04 9.13
N VAL A 10 -11.34 0.48 7.98
CA VAL A 10 -10.58 1.17 6.92
C VAL A 10 -11.53 1.61 5.82
N GLU A 11 -11.55 2.91 5.52
CA GLU A 11 -12.35 3.49 4.44
C GLU A 11 -11.50 3.69 3.18
N THR A 12 -12.10 3.45 2.02
CA THR A 12 -11.47 3.57 0.71
C THR A 12 -12.28 4.52 -0.14
N GLU A 13 -11.62 5.48 -0.81
CA GLU A 13 -12.30 6.55 -1.54
C GLU A 13 -13.12 6.07 -2.75
N LYS A 14 -12.74 4.94 -3.37
CA LYS A 14 -13.27 4.54 -4.68
C LYS A 14 -14.30 3.41 -4.63
N LYS A 15 -14.05 2.35 -3.85
CA LYS A 15 -14.90 1.16 -3.79
C LYS A 15 -14.73 0.45 -2.46
N PRO A 16 -15.81 -0.01 -1.79
CA PRO A 16 -15.67 -0.81 -0.60
C PRO A 16 -14.92 -2.10 -0.90
N ILE A 17 -13.98 -2.46 -0.02
CA ILE A 17 -13.35 -3.79 -0.04
C ILE A 17 -14.39 -4.81 0.46
N PRO A 18 -14.58 -5.98 -0.17
CA PRO A 18 -15.42 -7.07 0.34
C PRO A 18 -15.04 -7.50 1.77
N ASP A 19 -15.99 -8.09 2.51
CA ASP A 19 -15.75 -8.52 3.91
C ASP A 19 -14.93 -9.81 4.00
N ASP A 20 -14.90 -10.60 2.92
CA ASP A 20 -14.19 -11.87 2.79
C ASP A 20 -12.83 -11.76 2.09
N GLU A 21 -12.48 -10.57 1.62
CA GLU A 21 -11.18 -10.32 0.99
C GLU A 21 -10.12 -10.05 2.09
N PRO A 22 -9.05 -10.88 2.18
CA PRO A 22 -7.97 -10.61 3.12
C PRO A 22 -7.21 -9.35 2.70
N VAL A 23 -7.09 -8.39 3.62
CA VAL A 23 -6.41 -7.11 3.38
C VAL A 23 -5.14 -7.01 4.22
N PHE A 24 -4.07 -6.51 3.61
CA PHE A 24 -2.85 -6.12 4.32
C PHE A 24 -2.67 -4.60 4.23
N LEU A 25 -2.66 -3.92 5.38
CA LEU A 25 -2.51 -2.46 5.45
C LEU A 25 -1.04 -2.08 5.66
N VAL A 26 -0.49 -1.29 4.74
CA VAL A 26 0.84 -0.68 4.87
C VAL A 26 0.68 0.83 5.03
N ARG A 27 1.28 1.41 6.06
CA ARG A 27 1.18 2.86 6.33
C ARG A 27 2.50 3.54 6.07
N ALA A 28 2.46 4.79 5.65
CA ALA A 28 3.64 5.60 5.37
C ALA A 28 4.59 5.75 6.59
N GLN A 29 4.05 5.64 7.81
CA GLN A 29 4.86 5.68 9.04
C GLN A 29 5.68 4.40 9.27
N ASP A 30 5.38 3.29 8.59
CA ASP A 30 6.11 2.04 8.81
C ASP A 30 7.41 2.09 8.01
N ALA A 31 8.55 1.74 8.61
CA ALA A 31 9.86 1.90 7.98
C ALA A 31 10.03 1.08 6.69
N LEU A 32 9.32 -0.05 6.57
CA LEU A 32 9.36 -0.94 5.41
C LEU A 32 8.35 -0.57 4.31
N SER A 33 7.55 0.48 4.49
CA SER A 33 6.45 0.81 3.58
C SER A 33 6.89 1.10 2.14
N GLY A 34 7.84 2.02 1.96
CA GLY A 34 8.36 2.37 0.63
C GLY A 34 8.95 1.17 -0.12
N PRO A 35 9.87 0.38 0.46
CA PRO A 35 10.40 -0.82 -0.17
C PRO A 35 9.33 -1.83 -0.59
N ILE A 36 8.38 -2.16 0.30
CA ILE A 36 7.30 -3.12 0.00
C ILE A 36 6.46 -2.66 -1.19
N VAL A 37 6.11 -1.38 -1.26
CA VAL A 37 5.30 -0.85 -2.37
C VAL A 37 6.09 -0.85 -3.69
N ARG A 38 7.41 -0.66 -3.66
CA ARG A 38 8.26 -0.79 -4.85
C ARG A 38 8.34 -2.24 -5.35
N ASP A 39 8.51 -3.20 -4.44
CA ASP A 39 8.52 -4.62 -4.81
C ASP A 39 7.18 -5.02 -5.43
N TYR A 40 6.06 -4.55 -4.87
CA TYR A 40 4.74 -4.73 -5.45
C TYR A 40 4.64 -4.11 -6.85
N ALA A 41 5.18 -2.91 -7.09
CA ALA A 41 5.17 -2.29 -8.41
C ALA A 41 5.89 -3.17 -9.46
N ILE A 42 7.03 -3.76 -9.11
CA ILE A 42 7.80 -4.64 -10.01
C ILE A 42 6.96 -5.87 -10.38
N LEU A 43 6.33 -6.52 -9.39
CA LEU A 43 5.45 -7.67 -9.61
C LEU A 43 4.20 -7.28 -10.42
N TYR A 44 3.62 -6.12 -10.15
CA TYR A 44 2.50 -5.60 -10.91
C TYR A 44 2.86 -5.42 -12.39
N LEU A 45 4.01 -4.82 -12.68
CA LEU A 45 4.47 -4.60 -14.05
C LEU A 45 4.76 -5.93 -14.76
N SER A 46 5.32 -6.92 -14.07
CA SER A 46 5.64 -8.22 -14.67
C SER A 46 4.40 -9.00 -15.09
N VAL A 47 3.28 -8.81 -14.40
CA VAL A 47 2.00 -9.48 -14.71
C VAL A 47 1.16 -8.71 -15.72
N THR A 48 1.18 -7.37 -15.67
CA THR A 48 0.24 -6.54 -16.44
C THR A 48 0.87 -5.86 -17.65
N ASN A 49 2.19 -5.67 -17.65
CA ASN A 49 2.93 -4.79 -18.57
C ASN A 49 2.40 -3.34 -18.63
N ASP A 50 1.62 -2.89 -17.62
CA ASP A 50 1.07 -1.54 -17.52
C ASP A 50 2.09 -0.57 -16.89
N ARG A 51 2.85 0.13 -17.74
CA ARG A 51 3.82 1.14 -17.32
C ARG A 51 3.18 2.35 -16.61
N PRO A 52 2.08 2.94 -17.12
CA PRO A 52 1.33 3.95 -16.36
C PRO A 52 0.91 3.48 -14.96
N GLY A 53 0.42 2.26 -14.82
CA GLY A 53 0.07 1.66 -13.53
C GLY A 53 1.27 1.52 -12.60
N PHE A 54 2.38 1.00 -13.11
CA PHE A 54 3.65 0.93 -12.39
C PHE A 54 4.08 2.29 -11.83
N ASN A 55 4.10 3.33 -12.67
CA ASN A 55 4.53 4.68 -12.27
C ASN A 55 3.66 5.23 -11.14
N ARG A 56 2.32 5.04 -11.21
CA ARG A 56 1.41 5.46 -10.13
C ARG A 56 1.73 4.79 -8.79
N ILE A 57 2.12 3.52 -8.81
CA ILE A 57 2.48 2.78 -7.59
C ILE A 57 3.83 3.30 -7.03
N ILE A 58 4.79 3.58 -7.91
CA ILE A 58 6.08 4.19 -7.53
C ILE A 58 5.87 5.56 -6.89
N ASP A 59 4.99 6.40 -7.43
CA ASP A 59 4.67 7.72 -6.85
C ASP A 59 4.15 7.59 -5.41
N VAL A 60 3.37 6.55 -5.12
CA VAL A 60 2.90 6.25 -3.75
C VAL A 60 4.08 5.85 -2.85
N ALA A 61 4.99 4.99 -3.31
CA ALA A 61 6.17 4.62 -2.53
C ALA A 61 7.04 5.84 -2.19
N GLU A 62 7.21 6.77 -3.12
CA GLU A 62 7.95 8.01 -2.87
C GLU A 62 7.25 8.92 -1.86
N GLN A 63 5.92 9.01 -1.92
CA GLN A 63 5.15 9.75 -0.92
C GLN A 63 5.30 9.11 0.46
N MET A 64 5.30 7.78 0.53
CA MET A 64 5.55 7.06 1.77
C MET A 64 6.94 7.38 2.31
N ASP A 65 7.99 7.38 1.49
CA ASP A 65 9.35 7.69 1.94
C ASP A 65 9.51 9.12 2.48
N ARG A 66 8.80 10.08 1.87
CA ARG A 66 8.78 11.48 2.31
C ARG A 66 8.03 11.70 3.62
N TRP A 67 7.38 10.67 4.16
CA TRP A 67 6.64 10.78 5.40
C TRP A 67 7.59 11.09 6.58
N PRO A 68 7.33 12.15 7.37
CA PRO A 68 8.31 12.72 8.29
C PRO A 68 8.63 11.82 9.50
N THR A 69 7.77 10.86 9.82
CA THR A 69 7.93 10.02 11.01
C THR A 69 7.91 8.55 10.63
N LYS A 70 9.04 7.86 10.79
CA LYS A 70 9.16 6.42 10.57
C LYS A 70 9.23 5.67 11.89
N LYS A 71 8.54 4.54 11.96
CA LYS A 71 8.54 3.59 13.07
C LYS A 71 9.07 2.26 12.56
N VAL A 72 9.90 1.61 13.38
CA VAL A 72 10.26 0.21 13.15
C VAL A 72 8.97 -0.60 13.25
N PRO A 73 8.68 -1.51 12.30
CA PRO A 73 7.51 -2.37 12.38
C PRO A 73 7.53 -3.17 13.69
N ASP A 74 6.35 -3.25 14.34
CA ASP A 74 6.13 -4.07 15.55
C ASP A 74 6.09 -5.57 15.19
#